data_AF-A0A1A9QFY1-F1
#
_entry.id   AF-A0A1A9QFY1-F1
#
_cell.length_a   1.000
_cell.length_b   1.000
_cell.length_c   1.000
_cell.angle_alpha   90.00
_cell.angle_beta   90.00
_cell.angle_gamma   90.00
#
_symmetry.space_group_name_H-M   'P 1'
#
loop_
_entity.id
_entity.type
_entity.pdbx_description
1 polymer ?
#
loop_
_entity_poly.entity_id
_entity_poly.type
_entity_poly.pdbx_seq_one_letter_code
_entity_poly.pdbx_strand_id
1 'polypeptide(L)'
;MGTYLEAQGYTPLFNAKKEGFTKWKRNYLIYKDELRQLIPELEDSDKHGGFLLKQWCRVRLNQPFSKENYYYFDLTKKYCTMNIQNTILEEDDIRTIDEIPIEKQKELFNNPEQLLSQCKDWFRIPYTYQNYELFTKTKKTCATKNWI
;
A
#
# COMPACT_ATOMS: atom_id res chain seq x y z
N MET A 1 16.00 -10.46 4.71
CA MET A 1 15.33 -9.49 5.60
C MET A 1 13.83 -9.72 5.40
N GLY A 2 13.07 -10.16 6.40
CA GLY A 2 11.63 -10.49 6.25
C GLY A 2 11.23 -11.96 6.01
N THR A 3 12.12 -12.92 6.28
CA THR A 3 11.93 -14.36 5.94
C THR A 3 10.61 -14.97 6.43
N TYR A 4 10.10 -14.56 7.58
CA TYR A 4 8.84 -15.07 8.13
C TYR A 4 7.59 -14.49 7.44
N LEU A 5 7.61 -13.20 7.03
CA LEU A 5 6.52 -12.60 6.26
C LEU A 5 6.43 -13.22 4.87
N GLU A 6 7.59 -13.43 4.25
CA GLU A 6 7.70 -14.08 2.95
C GLU A 6 7.20 -15.52 3.01
N ALA A 7 7.52 -16.26 4.08
CA ALA A 7 6.98 -17.59 4.32
C ALA A 7 5.45 -17.63 4.47
N GLN A 8 4.83 -16.51 4.89
CA GLN A 8 3.37 -16.34 4.94
C GLN A 8 2.78 -15.77 3.64
N GLY A 9 3.58 -15.59 2.59
CA GLY A 9 3.14 -15.12 1.28
C GLY A 9 3.05 -13.60 1.13
N TYR A 10 3.56 -12.83 2.10
CA TYR A 10 3.64 -11.37 1.99
C TYR A 10 4.94 -10.95 1.29
N THR A 11 4.87 -9.93 0.44
CA THR A 11 6.05 -9.33 -0.18
C THR A 11 6.43 -8.04 0.55
N PRO A 12 7.59 -7.95 1.22
CA PRO A 12 8.06 -6.69 1.81
C PRO A 12 8.20 -5.59 0.75
N LEU A 13 7.87 -4.34 1.10
CA LEU A 13 8.03 -3.17 0.21
C LEU A 13 9.48 -2.97 -0.25
N PHE A 14 10.46 -3.47 0.51
CA PHE A 14 11.88 -3.47 0.14
C PHE A 14 12.19 -4.36 -1.06
N ASN A 15 11.36 -5.36 -1.35
CA ASN A 15 11.60 -6.36 -2.40
C ASN A 15 10.83 -6.06 -3.70
N ALA A 16 10.15 -4.91 -3.77
CA ALA A 16 9.28 -4.59 -4.89
C ALA A 16 10.08 -4.09 -6.11
N LYS A 17 9.72 -4.54 -7.31
CA LYS A 17 10.54 -4.50 -8.54
C LYS A 17 10.85 -3.08 -9.02
N LYS A 18 9.84 -2.19 -9.05
CA LYS A 18 10.03 -0.78 -9.43
C LYS A 18 10.64 0.00 -8.28
N GLU A 19 11.96 0.06 -8.14
CA GLU A 19 12.57 0.83 -7.07
C GLU A 19 12.17 2.31 -7.15
N GLY A 20 11.32 2.73 -6.22
CA GLY A 20 10.86 4.10 -6.13
C GLY A 20 10.41 4.39 -4.71
N PHE A 21 10.90 5.49 -4.15
CA PHE A 21 10.43 5.99 -2.86
C PHE A 21 8.91 6.24 -2.84
N THR A 22 8.30 6.36 -4.03
CA THR A 22 6.87 6.54 -4.26
C THR A 22 5.97 5.54 -3.53
N LYS A 23 6.33 4.25 -3.45
CA LYS A 23 5.49 3.25 -2.75
C LYS A 23 5.51 3.42 -1.23
N TRP A 24 6.62 3.88 -0.66
CA TRP A 24 6.69 4.27 0.74
C TRP A 24 5.83 5.50 1.03
N LYS A 25 5.92 6.52 0.16
CA LYS A 25 5.04 7.69 0.22
C LYS A 25 3.56 7.28 0.11
N ARG A 26 3.23 6.37 -0.79
CA ARG A 26 1.86 5.88 -1.00
C ARG A 26 1.33 5.13 0.22
N ASN A 27 2.07 4.16 0.77
CA ASN A 27 1.67 3.48 2.00
C ASN A 27 1.52 4.45 3.16
N TYR A 28 2.42 5.42 3.30
CA TYR A 28 2.28 6.47 4.31
C TYR A 28 0.95 7.22 4.13
N LEU A 29 0.65 7.71 2.93
CA LEU A 29 -0.60 8.43 2.64
C LEU A 29 -1.84 7.60 2.93
N ILE A 30 -1.83 6.32 2.55
CA ILE A 30 -2.93 5.39 2.80
C ILE A 30 -3.18 5.22 4.30
N TYR A 31 -2.14 5.21 5.13
CA TYR A 31 -2.24 4.89 6.55
C TYR A 31 -1.90 6.06 7.47
N LYS A 32 -1.88 7.29 6.94
CA LYS A 32 -1.32 8.48 7.60
C LYS A 32 -1.82 8.65 9.03
N ASP A 33 -3.14 8.57 9.21
CA ASP A 33 -3.79 8.80 10.50
C ASP A 33 -3.49 7.69 11.52
N GLU A 34 -3.43 6.44 11.07
CA GLU A 34 -3.06 5.32 11.93
C GLU A 34 -1.58 5.36 12.30
N LEU A 35 -0.72 5.68 11.33
CA LEU A 35 0.73 5.73 11.51
C LEU A 35 1.13 6.85 12.46
N ARG A 36 0.45 8.00 12.45
CA ARG A 36 0.69 9.10 13.40
C ARG A 36 0.54 8.67 14.87
N GLN A 37 -0.32 7.68 15.15
CA GLN A 37 -0.48 7.14 16.50
C GLN A 37 0.66 6.18 16.88
N LEU A 38 1.32 5.58 15.88
CA LEU A 38 2.35 4.55 16.05
C LEU A 38 3.78 5.11 16.00
N ILE A 39 4.00 6.16 15.22
CA ILE A 39 5.28 6.84 15.00
C ILE A 39 5.06 8.31 15.35
N PRO A 40 5.22 8.70 16.64
CA PRO A 40 4.91 10.04 17.11
C PRO A 40 5.69 11.16 16.42
N GLU A 41 6.84 10.83 15.83
CA GLU A 41 7.72 11.76 15.10
C GLU A 41 7.21 12.08 13.69
N LEU A 42 6.05 11.56 13.27
CA LEU A 42 5.50 11.82 11.94
C LEU A 42 5.01 13.27 11.79
N GLU A 43 5.74 14.04 10.99
CA GLU A 43 5.32 15.36 10.52
C GLU A 43 4.34 15.29 9.33
N ASP A 44 3.69 16.43 9.04
CA ASP A 44 2.64 16.52 8.02
C ASP A 44 3.11 16.27 6.57
N SER A 45 4.42 16.35 6.30
CA SER A 45 4.99 16.18 4.97
C SER A 45 4.96 14.73 4.50
N ASP A 46 4.32 14.47 3.36
CA ASP A 46 4.21 13.13 2.76
C ASP A 46 5.58 12.49 2.45
N LYS A 47 6.55 13.31 2.03
CA LYS A 47 7.90 12.83 1.73
C LYS A 47 8.62 12.42 3.01
N HIS A 48 8.48 13.20 4.08
CA HIS A 48 9.10 12.86 5.35
C HIS A 48 8.42 11.64 6.00
N GLY A 49 7.08 11.58 5.97
CA GLY A 49 6.33 10.45 6.50
C GLY A 49 6.63 9.13 5.78
N GLY A 50 6.76 9.14 4.45
CA GLY A 50 7.21 7.96 3.71
C GLY A 50 8.64 7.51 4.11
N PHE A 51 9.50 8.45 4.48
CA PHE A 51 10.87 8.15 4.90
C PHE A 51 10.89 7.51 6.29
N LEU A 52 10.16 8.11 7.24
CA LEU A 52 10.01 7.57 8.58
C LEU A 52 9.36 6.18 8.58
N LEU A 53 8.33 5.96 7.75
CA LEU A 53 7.75 4.64 7.56
C LEU A 53 8.78 3.62 7.05
N LYS A 54 9.59 3.99 6.05
CA LYS A 54 10.66 3.13 5.54
C LYS A 54 11.66 2.76 6.65
N GLN A 55 12.08 3.72 7.47
CA GLN A 55 13.01 3.45 8.58
C GLN A 55 12.38 2.56 9.65
N TRP A 56 11.14 2.84 10.04
CA TRP A 56 10.39 2.02 10.99
C TRP A 56 10.27 0.58 10.51
N CYS A 57 9.88 0.37 9.25
CA CYS A 57 9.81 -0.96 8.65
C CYS A 57 11.18 -1.66 8.60
N ARG A 58 12.26 -0.92 8.35
CA ARG A 58 13.62 -1.48 8.37
C ARG A 58 13.98 -2.04 9.74
N VAL A 59 13.64 -1.34 10.81
CA VAL A 59 13.88 -1.81 12.17
C VAL A 59 13.01 -3.03 12.47
N ARG A 60 11.70 -2.95 12.21
CA ARG A 60 10.75 -4.01 12.56
C ARG A 60 10.96 -5.30 11.78
N LEU A 61 11.29 -5.24 10.50
CA LEU A 61 11.57 -6.43 9.67
C LEU A 61 12.85 -7.18 10.06
N ASN A 62 13.74 -6.54 10.85
CA ASN A 62 14.97 -7.14 11.36
C ASN A 62 14.86 -7.64 12.80
N GLN A 63 13.73 -7.38 13.47
CA GLN A 63 13.50 -7.90 14.81
C GLN A 63 13.02 -9.35 14.74
N PRO A 64 13.44 -10.22 15.69
CA PRO A 64 12.94 -11.58 15.77
C PRO A 64 11.45 -11.57 16.10
N PHE A 65 10.67 -12.39 15.39
CA PHE A 65 9.26 -12.58 15.70
C PHE A 65 9.10 -13.52 16.89
N SER A 66 8.58 -12.99 18.00
CA SER A 66 8.21 -13.74 19.20
C SER A 66 6.72 -13.56 19.49
N LYS A 67 6.13 -14.47 20.28
CA LYS A 67 4.72 -14.38 20.71
C LYS A 67 4.43 -13.04 21.42
N GLU A 68 5.41 -12.49 22.13
CA GLU A 68 5.31 -11.22 22.86
C GLU A 68 5.21 -10.01 21.93
N ASN A 69 5.65 -10.13 20.66
CA ASN A 69 5.67 -9.05 19.67
C ASN A 69 4.67 -9.26 18.52
N TYR A 70 3.64 -10.09 18.71
CA TYR A 70 2.67 -10.41 17.67
C TYR A 70 1.92 -9.17 17.15
N TYR A 71 1.64 -8.20 18.03
CA TYR A 71 1.06 -6.92 17.63
C TYR A 71 1.91 -6.20 16.57
N TYR A 72 3.22 -6.08 16.79
CA TYR A 72 4.13 -5.47 15.82
C TYR A 72 4.25 -6.28 14.53
N PHE A 73 4.06 -7.60 14.60
CA PHE A 73 3.98 -8.43 13.41
C PHE A 73 2.77 -8.06 12.53
N ASP A 74 1.59 -7.89 13.12
CA ASP A 74 0.39 -7.47 12.41
C ASP A 74 0.54 -6.09 11.77
N LEU A 75 1.14 -5.14 12.50
CA LEU A 75 1.46 -3.82 11.96
C LEU A 75 2.48 -3.89 10.82
N THR A 76 3.48 -4.76 10.94
CA THR A 76 4.49 -4.95 9.89
C THR A 76 3.87 -5.56 8.63
N LYS A 77 2.97 -6.54 8.77
CA LYS A 77 2.14 -7.05 7.65
C LYS A 77 1.33 -5.94 6.99
N LYS A 78 0.74 -5.05 7.78
CA LYS A 78 -0.13 -3.99 7.26
C LYS A 78 0.64 -2.89 6.52
N TYR A 79 1.74 -2.40 7.11
CA TYR A 79 2.39 -1.18 6.65
C TYR A 79 3.66 -1.40 5.84
N CYS A 80 4.35 -2.54 6.04
CA CYS A 80 5.67 -2.80 5.46
C CYS A 80 5.66 -3.75 4.27
N THR A 81 4.49 -4.23 3.85
CA THR A 81 4.35 -5.14 2.70
C THR A 81 3.60 -4.48 1.56
N MET A 82 3.73 -5.08 0.38
CA MET A 82 2.94 -4.73 -0.79
C MET A 82 1.45 -4.88 -0.47
N ASN A 83 0.69 -3.86 -0.81
CA ASN A 83 -0.77 -3.91 -0.85
C ASN A 83 -1.23 -4.02 -2.30
N ILE A 84 -2.52 -4.24 -2.51
CA ILE A 84 -3.08 -4.42 -3.86
C ILE A 84 -2.72 -3.24 -4.77
N GLN A 85 -2.80 -2.00 -4.27
CA GLN A 85 -2.49 -0.83 -5.10
C GLN A 85 -1.04 -0.79 -5.54
N ASN A 86 -0.09 -1.00 -4.63
CA ASN A 86 1.32 -1.06 -4.96
C ASN A 86 1.59 -2.17 -5.97
N THR A 87 1.00 -3.36 -5.80
CA THR A 87 1.17 -4.48 -6.73
C THR A 87 0.64 -4.15 -8.12
N ILE A 88 -0.51 -3.49 -8.23
CA ILE A 88 -1.06 -3.02 -9.51
C ILE A 88 -0.08 -2.04 -10.19
N LEU A 89 0.50 -1.12 -9.44
CA LEU A 89 1.36 -0.05 -9.95
C LEU A 89 2.82 -0.50 -10.20
N GLU A 90 3.14 -1.76 -9.95
CA GLU A 90 4.38 -2.39 -10.42
C GLU A 90 4.33 -2.69 -11.91
N GLU A 91 3.15 -2.67 -12.54
CA GLU A 91 3.02 -2.80 -13.99
C GLU A 91 3.26 -1.47 -14.70
N ASP A 92 3.81 -1.53 -15.91
CA ASP A 92 4.07 -0.34 -16.72
C ASP A 92 2.78 0.26 -17.28
N ASP A 93 2.78 1.59 -17.30
CA ASP A 93 1.72 2.45 -17.82
C ASP A 93 0.35 2.28 -17.15
N ILE A 94 0.29 1.60 -16.00
CA ILE A 94 -0.95 1.49 -15.22
C ILE A 94 -1.11 2.71 -14.30
N ARG A 95 -2.34 3.22 -14.24
CA ARG A 95 -2.79 4.22 -13.27
C ARG A 95 -3.98 3.71 -12.48
N THR A 96 -4.12 4.22 -11.27
CA THR A 96 -5.23 3.93 -10.36
C THR A 96 -6.19 5.11 -10.27
N ILE A 97 -7.44 4.86 -9.85
CA ILE A 97 -8.51 5.89 -9.91
C ILE A 97 -8.20 7.12 -9.06
N ASP A 98 -7.47 6.94 -7.95
CA ASP A 98 -7.01 8.00 -7.06
C ASP A 98 -5.87 8.86 -7.64
N GLU A 99 -5.29 8.46 -8.78
CA GLU A 99 -4.30 9.25 -9.53
C GLU A 99 -4.95 10.09 -10.64
N ILE A 100 -6.26 9.93 -10.89
CA ILE A 100 -7.01 10.73 -11.86
C ILE A 100 -7.54 12.01 -11.18
N PRO A 101 -7.46 13.20 -11.82
CA PRO A 101 -8.12 14.40 -11.31
C PRO A 101 -9.63 14.21 -11.15
N ILE A 102 -10.22 14.77 -10.08
CA ILE A 102 -11.64 14.60 -9.72
C ILE A 102 -12.57 14.93 -10.90
N GLU A 103 -12.26 15.98 -11.65
CA GLU A 103 -13.09 16.42 -12.79
C GLU A 103 -13.13 15.35 -13.89
N LYS A 104 -12.00 14.72 -14.18
CA LYS A 104 -11.94 13.62 -15.14
C LYS A 104 -12.60 12.35 -14.59
N GLN A 105 -12.57 12.12 -13.27
CA GLN A 105 -13.32 11.01 -12.67
C GLN A 105 -14.84 11.18 -12.88
N LYS A 106 -15.37 12.40 -12.74
CA LYS A 106 -16.79 12.71 -12.97
C LYS A 106 -17.22 12.52 -14.42
N GLU A 107 -16.31 12.72 -15.38
CA GLU A 107 -16.56 12.46 -16.80
C GLU A 107 -16.55 10.96 -17.12
N LEU A 108 -15.65 10.20 -16.48
CA LEU A 108 -15.42 8.78 -16.80
C LEU A 108 -16.36 7.82 -16.05
N PHE A 109 -16.91 8.22 -14.91
CA PHE A 109 -17.67 7.34 -14.03
C PHE A 109 -19.00 7.95 -13.58
N ASN A 110 -20.05 7.12 -13.53
CA ASN A 110 -21.38 7.54 -13.08
C ASN A 110 -21.44 7.90 -11.58
N ASN A 111 -20.60 7.27 -10.74
CA ASN A 111 -20.49 7.56 -9.31
C ASN A 111 -19.03 7.45 -8.83
N PRO A 112 -18.19 8.45 -9.16
CA PRO A 112 -16.75 8.39 -8.93
C PRO A 112 -16.40 8.35 -7.44
N GLU A 113 -17.18 9.00 -6.58
CA GLU A 113 -16.94 9.04 -5.13
C GLU A 113 -17.11 7.67 -4.49
N GLN A 114 -18.21 6.98 -4.80
CA GLN A 114 -18.46 5.62 -4.30
C GLN A 114 -17.40 4.64 -4.82
N LEU A 115 -17.07 4.73 -6.11
CA LEU A 115 -16.04 3.89 -6.72
C LEU A 115 -14.67 4.13 -6.09
N LEU A 116 -14.27 5.40 -5.91
CA LEU A 116 -13.00 5.77 -5.28
C LEU A 116 -12.94 5.28 -3.83
N SER A 117 -14.02 5.42 -3.07
CA SER A 117 -14.10 4.91 -1.69
C SER A 117 -13.88 3.40 -1.66
N GLN A 118 -14.61 2.65 -2.49
CA GLN A 118 -14.49 1.20 -2.58
C GLN A 118 -13.07 0.77 -3.02
N CYS A 119 -12.50 1.46 -4.01
CA CYS A 119 -11.15 1.18 -4.46
C CYS A 119 -10.11 1.44 -3.35
N LYS A 120 -10.24 2.52 -2.58
CA LYS A 120 -9.36 2.81 -1.44
C LYS A 120 -9.39 1.72 -0.37
N ASP A 121 -10.56 1.15 -0.10
CA ASP A 121 -10.69 0.02 0.84
C ASP A 121 -9.97 -1.23 0.32
N TRP A 122 -10.11 -1.55 -0.97
CA TRP A 122 -9.41 -2.68 -1.57
C TRP A 122 -7.90 -2.46 -1.70
N PHE A 123 -7.49 -1.24 -2.06
CA PHE A 123 -6.10 -0.83 -2.22
C PHE A 123 -5.26 -1.05 -0.96
N ARG A 124 -5.87 -0.87 0.22
CA ARG A 124 -5.22 -1.09 1.52
C ARG A 124 -4.85 -2.55 1.77
N ILE A 125 -5.56 -3.50 1.20
CA ILE A 125 -5.41 -4.90 1.58
C ILE A 125 -4.02 -5.42 1.18
N PRO A 126 -3.26 -6.04 2.11
CA PRO A 126 -1.97 -6.65 1.78
C PRO A 126 -2.13 -7.65 0.64
N TYR A 127 -1.28 -7.56 -0.38
CA TYR A 127 -1.33 -8.50 -1.50
C TYR A 127 -0.65 -9.81 -1.11
N THR A 128 -1.36 -10.91 -1.28
CA THR A 128 -0.86 -12.27 -1.10
C THR A 128 -1.46 -13.17 -2.18
N TYR A 129 -0.93 -14.39 -2.38
CA TYR A 129 -1.53 -15.32 -3.33
C TYR A 129 -2.98 -15.72 -2.93
N GLN A 130 -3.32 -15.65 -1.64
CA GLN A 130 -4.61 -16.07 -1.10
C GLN A 130 -5.75 -15.12 -1.51
N ASN A 131 -5.45 -13.86 -1.80
CA ASN A 131 -6.44 -12.87 -2.21
C ASN A 131 -6.31 -12.47 -3.69
N TYR A 132 -5.79 -13.38 -4.52
CA TYR A 132 -5.60 -13.16 -5.95
C TYR A 132 -6.89 -12.78 -6.71
N GLU A 133 -8.04 -13.36 -6.34
CA GLU A 133 -9.33 -13.01 -6.93
C GLU A 133 -9.70 -11.55 -6.65
N LEU A 134 -9.50 -11.11 -5.40
CA LEU A 134 -9.74 -9.72 -5.01
C LEU A 134 -8.77 -8.78 -5.71
N PHE A 135 -7.50 -9.15 -5.82
CA PHE A 135 -6.51 -8.40 -6.61
C PHE A 135 -6.97 -8.23 -8.07
N THR A 136 -7.36 -9.32 -8.73
CA THR A 136 -7.80 -9.30 -10.13
C THR A 136 -9.04 -8.43 -10.33
N LYS A 137 -10.02 -8.57 -9.43
CA LYS A 137 -11.23 -7.73 -9.42
C LYS A 137 -10.86 -6.25 -9.23
N THR A 138 -10.05 -5.95 -8.22
CA THR A 138 -9.62 -4.58 -7.91
C THR A 138 -8.88 -3.97 -9.08
N LYS A 139 -7.95 -4.70 -9.70
CA LYS A 139 -7.23 -4.23 -10.87
C LYS A 139 -8.17 -3.92 -12.03
N LYS A 140 -9.12 -4.80 -12.34
CA LYS A 140 -10.11 -4.58 -13.41
C LYS A 140 -11.01 -3.36 -13.15
N THR A 141 -11.38 -3.12 -11.90
CA THR A 141 -12.32 -2.06 -11.52
C THR A 141 -11.65 -0.72 -11.29
N CYS A 142 -10.45 -0.71 -10.69
CA CYS A 142 -9.83 0.47 -10.09
C CYS A 142 -8.56 0.93 -10.83
N ALA A 143 -8.15 0.24 -11.89
CA ALA A 143 -6.94 0.57 -12.64
C ALA A 143 -7.09 0.38 -14.15
N THR A 144 -6.31 1.14 -14.92
CA THR A 144 -6.22 0.97 -16.38
C THR A 144 -4.90 1.52 -16.92
N LYS A 145 -4.63 1.25 -18.21
CA LYS A 145 -3.53 1.87 -18.95
C LYS A 145 -3.87 3.22 -19.60
N ASN A 146 -5.14 3.46 -19.91
CA ASN A 146 -5.57 4.52 -20.84
C ASN A 146 -6.64 5.48 -20.29
N TRP A 147 -6.64 5.82 -18.98
CA TRP A 147 -7.53 6.90 -18.48
C TRP A 147 -7.05 8.31 -18.86
N ILE A 148 -6.12 8.43 -19.82
CA ILE A 148 -5.63 9.70 -20.35
C ILE A 148 -6.01 9.86 -21.80
#